data_AF-A0A8H7BJC5-F1
#
_entry.id   AF-A0A8H7BJC5-F1
#
_cell.length_a   1.000
_cell.length_b   1.000
_cell.length_c   1.000
_cell.angle_alpha   90.00
_cell.angle_beta   90.00
_cell.angle_gamma   90.00
#
_symmetry.space_group_name_H-M   'P 1'
#
loop_
_entity.id
_entity.type
_entity.pdbx_description
1 polymer ?
#
loop_
_entity_poly.entity_id
_entity_poly.type
_entity_poly.pdbx_seq_one_letter_code
_entity_poly.pdbx_strand_id
1 'polypeptide(L)'
;SQFEALLARVTSQEKELAKFQELVTENQQLREKVASLTARLAAVSKDVLSVSPPSNGPSTPPSSSPAVLNGTEASTWATVTKRHRPANLPVSERKRAAAARGFQVPSGPQGFDYLYIPRGRRMDRPEIRRRLRKLGLESTRILDISFPTRKVIGLLVHAQYAPIVLELLEKAKVNIVKDFDPTNPSHLADPKFEPLSAAERQSHAIQLNRQRCINALKFMRPSIAAAVCHDFLNCGWIDAEDAKAVLATAFPLRDRDNPASAFISTSLHADDVDDDMLDAYATQSRPTPSINQQ
;
A
#
# COMPACT_ATOMS: atom_id res chain seq x y z
N SER A 1 -45.22 -13.95 -34.80
CA SER A 1 -44.69 -14.44 -36.09
C SER A 1 -43.17 -14.40 -36.08
N GLN A 2 -42.44 -15.37 -36.68
CA GLN A 2 -40.96 -15.34 -36.75
C GLN A 2 -40.41 -14.07 -37.41
N PHE A 3 -41.21 -13.46 -38.30
CA PHE A 3 -40.90 -12.21 -38.98
C PHE A 3 -40.88 -10.98 -38.05
N GLU A 4 -41.79 -10.92 -37.07
CA GLU A 4 -41.85 -9.82 -36.10
C GLU A 4 -40.66 -9.84 -35.14
N ALA A 5 -40.20 -11.04 -34.76
CA ALA A 5 -39.00 -11.20 -33.94
C ALA A 5 -37.73 -10.74 -34.70
N LEU A 6 -37.68 -10.98 -36.01
CA LEU A 6 -36.58 -10.51 -36.87
C LEU A 6 -36.57 -8.98 -36.97
N LEU A 7 -37.73 -8.35 -37.18
CA LEU A 7 -37.85 -6.89 -37.23
C LEU A 7 -37.48 -6.21 -35.91
N ALA A 8 -37.87 -6.79 -34.77
CA ALA A 8 -37.48 -6.29 -33.45
C ALA A 8 -35.95 -6.36 -33.25
N ARG A 9 -35.30 -7.41 -33.77
CA ARG A 9 -33.84 -7.55 -33.69
C ARG A 9 -33.11 -6.54 -34.59
N VAL A 10 -33.57 -6.33 -35.82
CA VAL A 10 -32.97 -5.36 -36.75
C VAL A 10 -33.09 -3.94 -36.20
N THR A 11 -34.27 -3.55 -35.71
CA THR A 11 -34.46 -2.21 -35.11
C THR A 11 -33.65 -2.00 -33.83
N SER A 12 -33.40 -3.06 -33.05
CA SER A 12 -32.48 -3.01 -31.91
C SER A 12 -31.03 -2.77 -32.35
N GLN A 13 -30.59 -3.45 -33.41
CA GLN A 13 -29.23 -3.29 -33.95
C GLN A 13 -29.02 -1.90 -34.56
N GLU A 14 -30.02 -1.34 -35.22
CA GLU A 14 -29.96 0.04 -35.76
C GLU A 14 -29.79 1.07 -34.63
N LYS A 15 -30.48 0.89 -33.50
CA LYS A 15 -30.31 1.75 -32.31
C LYS A 15 -28.91 1.64 -31.71
N GLU A 16 -28.35 0.43 -31.65
CA GLU A 16 -26.99 0.22 -31.19
C GLU A 16 -25.96 0.87 -32.12
N LEU A 17 -26.16 0.78 -33.44
CA LEU A 17 -25.30 1.42 -34.44
C LEU A 17 -25.35 2.94 -34.34
N ALA A 18 -26.52 3.53 -34.13
CA ALA A 18 -26.66 4.97 -33.92
C ALA A 18 -25.89 5.44 -32.67
N LYS A 19 -26.00 4.70 -31.57
CA LYS A 19 -25.23 4.97 -30.34
C LYS A 19 -23.72 4.82 -30.56
N PHE A 20 -23.29 3.85 -31.35
CA PHE A 20 -21.89 3.67 -31.67
C PHE A 20 -21.34 4.84 -32.49
N GLN A 21 -22.10 5.35 -33.47
CA GLN A 21 -21.70 6.53 -34.25
C GLN A 21 -21.56 7.77 -33.37
N GLU A 22 -22.49 8.00 -32.43
CA GLU A 22 -22.41 9.09 -31.47
C GLU A 22 -21.13 8.99 -30.63
N LEU A 23 -20.83 7.81 -30.07
CA LEU A 23 -19.60 7.58 -29.30
C LEU A 23 -18.32 7.80 -30.11
N VAL A 24 -18.33 7.48 -31.41
CA VAL A 24 -17.18 7.74 -32.29
C VAL A 24 -16.99 9.25 -32.49
N THR A 25 -18.07 9.99 -32.70
CA THR A 25 -18.00 11.47 -32.84
C THR A 25 -17.52 12.14 -31.55
N GLU A 26 -18.00 11.70 -30.39
CA GLU A 26 -17.57 12.21 -29.09
C GLU A 26 -16.08 11.93 -28.86
N ASN A 27 -15.61 10.71 -29.16
CA ASN A 27 -14.20 10.36 -29.06
C ASN A 27 -13.32 11.21 -29.99
N GLN A 28 -13.79 11.55 -31.18
CA GLN A 28 -13.08 12.45 -32.08
C GLN A 28 -12.95 13.86 -31.50
N GLN A 29 -14.05 14.41 -30.98
CA GLN A 29 -14.05 15.73 -30.32
C GLN A 29 -13.14 15.76 -29.08
N LEU A 30 -13.14 14.70 -28.27
CA LEU A 30 -12.27 14.59 -27.11
C LEU A 30 -10.80 14.56 -27.51
N ARG A 31 -10.45 13.84 -28.59
CA ARG A 31 -9.07 13.81 -29.13
C ARG A 31 -8.62 15.18 -29.61
N GLU A 32 -9.46 15.92 -30.31
CA GLU A 32 -9.18 17.29 -30.76
C GLU A 32 -8.98 18.24 -29.57
N LYS A 33 -9.82 18.12 -28.54
CA LYS A 33 -9.69 18.92 -27.32
C LYS A 33 -8.37 18.63 -26.59
N VAL A 34 -7.98 17.37 -26.47
CA VAL A 34 -6.67 16.97 -25.90
C VAL A 34 -5.52 17.54 -26.73
N ALA A 35 -5.58 17.45 -28.06
CA ALA A 35 -4.57 18.03 -28.95
C ALA A 35 -4.44 19.56 -28.75
N SER A 36 -5.56 20.27 -28.60
CA SER A 36 -5.54 21.73 -28.38
C SER A 36 -4.94 22.12 -27.01
N LEU A 37 -5.26 21.36 -25.96
CA LEU A 37 -4.76 21.62 -24.61
C LEU A 37 -3.26 21.30 -24.49
N THR A 38 -2.82 20.21 -25.11
CA THR A 38 -1.40 19.86 -25.16
C THR A 38 -0.58 20.89 -25.94
N ALA A 39 -1.09 21.42 -27.06
CA ALA A 39 -0.44 22.51 -27.78
C ALA A 39 -0.32 23.80 -26.94
N ARG A 40 -1.36 24.16 -26.16
CA ARG A 40 -1.31 25.30 -25.23
C ARG A 40 -0.29 25.11 -24.11
N LEU A 41 -0.20 23.92 -23.53
CA LEU A 41 0.80 23.61 -22.51
C LEU A 41 2.23 23.71 -23.06
N ALA A 42 2.46 23.25 -24.30
CA ALA A 42 3.76 23.38 -24.95
C ALA A 42 4.15 24.85 -25.20
N ALA A 43 3.20 25.71 -25.55
CA ALA A 43 3.44 27.15 -25.73
C ALA A 43 3.80 27.85 -24.40
N VAL A 44 3.03 27.59 -23.33
CA VAL A 44 3.29 28.17 -22.00
C VAL A 44 4.64 27.72 -21.42
N SER A 45 5.06 26.48 -21.70
CA SER A 45 6.34 25.97 -21.23
C SER A 45 7.55 26.63 -21.93
N LYS A 46 7.36 27.19 -23.13
CA LYS A 46 8.40 27.87 -23.89
C LYS A 46 8.71 29.27 -23.36
N ASP A 47 7.74 29.94 -22.76
CA ASP A 47 7.90 31.30 -22.18
C ASP A 47 8.64 31.30 -20.81
N VAL A 48 8.74 30.15 -20.12
CA VAL A 48 9.37 30.06 -18.79
C VAL A 48 10.91 29.92 -18.86
N LEU A 49 11.50 29.63 -20.04
CA LEU A 49 12.94 29.36 -20.17
C LEU A 49 13.80 30.59 -20.58
N SER A 50 13.25 31.80 -20.63
CA SER A 50 13.98 33.03 -21.02
C SER A 50 14.17 34.03 -19.88
N VAL A 51 14.76 33.61 -18.74
CA VAL A 51 15.30 34.54 -17.73
C VAL A 51 16.72 34.11 -17.36
N SER A 52 17.70 34.89 -17.83
CA SER A 52 19.13 34.80 -17.47
C SER A 52 19.40 35.49 -16.13
N PRO A 53 20.35 35.02 -15.28
CA PRO A 53 20.75 35.73 -14.07
C PRO A 53 21.93 36.70 -14.35
N PRO A 54 21.99 37.90 -13.73
CA PRO A 54 23.16 38.74 -13.80
C PRO A 54 24.20 38.40 -12.71
N SER A 55 25.46 38.49 -13.11
CA SER A 55 26.68 38.44 -12.30
C SER A 55 26.79 39.63 -11.33
N ASN A 56 27.42 39.42 -10.16
CA ASN A 56 28.40 40.33 -9.56
C ASN A 56 29.05 39.68 -8.32
N GLY A 57 30.38 39.51 -8.35
CA GLY A 57 31.22 39.52 -7.14
C GLY A 57 31.87 40.90 -6.99
N PRO A 58 32.96 41.09 -6.20
CA PRO A 58 33.60 40.22 -5.20
C PRO A 58 33.87 40.94 -3.85
N SER A 59 34.33 40.25 -2.79
CA SER A 59 35.32 40.75 -1.80
C SER A 59 35.66 39.72 -0.70
N THR A 60 36.95 39.42 -0.57
CA THR A 60 37.68 38.79 0.56
C THR A 60 38.67 39.85 1.11
N PRO A 61 39.45 39.69 2.21
CA PRO A 61 39.50 38.76 3.37
C PRO A 61 39.61 39.60 4.72
N PRO A 62 40.13 39.19 5.92
CA PRO A 62 40.90 37.99 6.26
C PRO A 62 40.68 37.28 7.62
N SER A 63 41.24 36.06 7.60
CA SER A 63 41.76 35.18 8.65
C SER A 63 42.15 35.82 10.01
N SER A 64 41.61 35.25 11.09
CA SER A 64 42.37 34.94 12.33
C SER A 64 41.58 33.99 13.26
N SER A 65 42.06 32.77 13.43
CA SER A 65 41.98 32.01 14.70
C SER A 65 43.39 32.11 15.32
N PRO A 66 43.61 32.12 16.67
CA PRO A 66 43.05 31.13 17.60
C PRO A 66 42.72 31.67 19.01
N ALA A 67 41.82 31.00 19.74
CA ALA A 67 41.88 30.96 21.20
C ALA A 67 41.05 29.78 21.74
N VAL A 68 41.76 28.79 22.27
CA VAL A 68 41.22 27.79 23.19
C VAL A 68 40.87 28.52 24.49
N LEU A 69 39.60 28.50 24.88
CA LEU A 69 39.20 28.68 26.27
C LEU A 69 38.18 27.59 26.63
N ASN A 70 38.65 26.66 27.46
CA ASN A 70 37.80 25.75 28.21
C ASN A 70 36.92 26.57 29.14
N GLY A 71 35.60 26.42 28.99
CA GLY A 71 34.60 26.96 29.89
C GLY A 71 33.38 26.02 29.86
N THR A 72 33.18 25.35 30.98
CA THR A 72 32.29 24.22 31.24
C THR A 72 30.80 24.61 31.19
N GLU A 73 29.97 23.61 30.85
CA GLU A 73 28.54 23.49 31.22
C GLU A 73 27.54 24.51 30.64
N ALA A 74 27.17 24.35 29.36
CA ALA A 74 25.83 24.73 28.91
C ALA A 74 25.32 23.91 27.71
N SER A 75 24.17 23.26 27.96
CA SER A 75 23.20 22.67 27.04
C SER A 75 23.38 21.20 26.63
N THR A 76 22.84 20.36 27.53
CA THR A 76 22.24 19.03 27.29
C THR A 76 21.31 18.97 26.06
N TRP A 77 20.91 20.10 25.48
CA TRP A 77 20.13 20.20 24.24
C TRP A 77 20.96 20.01 22.95
N ALA A 78 22.26 20.31 22.97
CA ALA A 78 23.13 20.16 21.78
C ALA A 78 23.51 18.70 21.50
N THR A 79 23.36 17.80 22.48
CA THR A 79 23.68 16.38 22.34
C THR A 79 22.50 15.57 21.77
N VAL A 80 21.26 16.08 21.88
CA VAL A 80 20.06 15.40 21.36
C VAL A 80 19.98 15.43 19.83
N THR A 81 20.57 16.44 19.17
CA THR A 81 20.55 16.57 17.70
C THR A 81 21.61 15.74 16.99
N LYS A 82 22.59 15.17 17.70
CA LYS A 82 23.67 14.33 17.10
C LYS A 82 23.26 12.89 16.80
N ARG A 83 22.03 12.48 17.15
CA ARG A 83 21.46 11.17 16.75
C ARG A 83 20.74 11.21 15.41
N HIS A 84 20.78 12.33 14.68
CA HIS A 84 20.30 12.33 13.30
C HIS A 84 21.28 11.57 12.41
N ARG A 85 20.74 10.59 11.67
CA ARG A 85 21.41 9.92 10.53
C ARG A 85 22.23 10.95 9.77
N PRO A 86 23.49 10.66 9.36
CA PRO A 86 24.23 11.60 8.55
C PRO A 86 23.39 11.94 7.32
N ALA A 87 23.15 13.24 7.12
CA ALA A 87 22.24 13.78 6.09
C ALA A 87 22.63 13.37 4.65
N ASN A 88 23.77 12.72 4.48
CA ASN A 88 24.40 12.39 3.21
C ASN A 88 24.45 10.88 2.91
N LEU A 89 23.65 10.04 3.59
CA LEU A 89 23.53 8.64 3.19
C LEU A 89 22.86 8.55 1.81
N PRO A 90 23.50 7.93 0.80
CA PRO A 90 22.92 7.81 -0.53
C PRO A 90 21.59 7.06 -0.42
N VAL A 91 20.54 7.64 -1.00
CA VAL A 91 19.22 7.00 -1.04
C VAL A 91 19.37 5.68 -1.80
N SER A 92 19.05 4.57 -1.12
CA SER A 92 19.05 3.23 -1.73
C SER A 92 18.35 3.26 -3.09
N GLU A 93 18.90 2.56 -4.08
CA GLU A 93 18.33 2.47 -5.42
C GLU A 93 16.85 2.07 -5.39
N ARG A 94 16.47 1.18 -4.47
CA ARG A 94 15.07 0.79 -4.23
C ARG A 94 14.19 1.97 -3.83
N LYS A 95 14.68 2.87 -2.95
CA LYS A 95 13.95 4.06 -2.52
C LYS A 95 13.84 5.09 -3.66
N ARG A 96 14.91 5.26 -4.46
CA ARG A 96 14.87 6.11 -5.65
C ARG A 96 13.87 5.60 -6.69
N ALA A 97 13.89 4.30 -6.98
CA ALA A 97 12.91 3.67 -7.88
C ALA A 97 11.47 3.81 -7.36
N ALA A 98 11.25 3.66 -6.05
CA ALA A 98 9.93 3.86 -5.46
C ALA A 98 9.42 5.31 -5.59
N ALA A 99 10.29 6.30 -5.36
CA ALA A 99 9.94 7.70 -5.54
C ALA A 99 9.65 8.04 -7.02
N ALA A 100 10.47 7.53 -7.94
CA ALA A 100 10.28 7.74 -9.38
C ALA A 100 8.93 7.23 -9.89
N ARG A 101 8.43 6.10 -9.35
CA ARG A 101 7.11 5.56 -9.71
C ARG A 101 5.96 6.54 -9.46
N GLY A 102 6.07 7.44 -8.48
CA GLY A 102 5.04 8.45 -8.21
C GLY A 102 4.92 9.52 -9.30
N PHE A 103 5.94 9.65 -10.16
CA PHE A 103 5.98 10.60 -11.26
C PHE A 103 5.81 9.94 -12.64
N GLN A 104 5.66 8.62 -12.68
CA GLN A 104 5.45 7.86 -13.90
C GLN A 104 3.95 7.62 -14.10
N VAL A 105 3.52 7.59 -15.36
CA VAL A 105 2.17 7.11 -15.69
C VAL A 105 2.07 5.66 -15.20
N PRO A 106 1.04 5.30 -14.41
CA PRO A 106 0.91 3.95 -13.90
C PRO A 106 0.76 2.96 -15.07
N SER A 107 1.85 2.24 -15.34
CA SER A 107 1.93 1.21 -16.38
C SER A 107 1.83 -0.16 -15.72
N GLY A 108 1.00 -1.04 -16.28
CA GLY A 108 0.79 -2.41 -15.80
C GLY A 108 -0.56 -2.62 -15.10
N PRO A 109 -0.82 -3.86 -14.63
CA PRO A 109 -2.07 -4.20 -13.98
C PRO A 109 -2.26 -3.35 -12.72
N GLN A 110 -3.42 -2.71 -12.63
CA GLN A 110 -3.84 -1.96 -11.46
C GLN A 110 -4.72 -2.86 -10.60
N GLY A 111 -4.67 -2.62 -9.29
CA GLY A 111 -5.46 -3.34 -8.30
C GLY A 111 -4.61 -4.09 -7.28
N PHE A 112 -5.26 -5.02 -6.59
CA PHE A 112 -4.70 -5.78 -5.48
C PHE A 112 -4.97 -7.27 -5.61
N ASP A 113 -3.98 -8.07 -5.23
CA ASP A 113 -4.05 -9.53 -5.27
C ASP A 113 -3.72 -10.14 -3.91
N TYR A 114 -4.41 -11.22 -3.56
CA TYR A 114 -4.00 -12.10 -2.47
C TYR A 114 -3.08 -13.19 -3.00
N LEU A 115 -1.86 -13.24 -2.45
CA LEU A 115 -0.92 -14.33 -2.68
C LEU A 115 -0.98 -15.31 -1.51
N TYR A 116 -1.20 -16.59 -1.81
CA TYR A 116 -1.34 -17.62 -0.78
C TYR A 116 -0.06 -18.43 -0.63
N ILE A 117 0.54 -18.37 0.56
CA ILE A 117 1.76 -19.10 0.90
C ILE A 117 1.49 -20.18 1.94
N PRO A 118 2.19 -21.33 1.87
CA PRO A 118 2.06 -22.38 2.86
C PRO A 118 2.61 -21.95 4.21
N ARG A 119 1.99 -22.44 5.27
CA ARG A 119 2.33 -22.17 6.66
C ARG A 119 2.65 -23.47 7.39
N GLY A 120 3.91 -23.63 7.78
CA GLY A 120 4.37 -24.82 8.52
C GLY A 120 3.95 -24.86 10.00
N ARG A 121 3.82 -23.71 10.66
CA ARG A 121 3.37 -23.62 12.06
C ARG A 121 2.61 -22.32 12.33
N ARG A 122 1.93 -22.25 13.47
CA ARG A 122 1.27 -21.02 13.91
C ARG A 122 2.30 -19.91 14.12
N MET A 123 2.06 -18.77 13.49
CA MET A 123 2.86 -17.55 13.58
C MET A 123 1.90 -16.38 13.71
N ASP A 124 2.27 -15.38 14.49
CA ASP A 124 1.51 -14.14 14.59
C ASP A 124 1.86 -13.19 13.41
N ARG A 125 1.07 -12.13 13.25
CA ARG A 125 1.29 -11.15 12.17
C ARG A 125 2.65 -10.46 12.28
N PRO A 126 3.13 -10.02 13.47
CA PRO A 126 4.47 -9.44 13.62
C PRO A 126 5.60 -10.40 13.21
N GLU A 127 5.52 -11.67 13.61
CA GLU A 127 6.51 -12.68 13.22
C GLU A 127 6.52 -12.89 11.71
N ILE A 128 5.34 -12.98 11.08
CA ILE A 128 5.25 -13.12 9.62
C ILE A 128 5.90 -11.91 8.95
N ARG A 129 5.58 -10.68 9.36
CA ARG A 129 6.23 -9.46 8.82
C ARG A 129 7.74 -9.52 8.99
N ARG A 130 8.25 -9.92 10.17
CA ARG A 130 9.69 -10.06 10.44
C ARG A 130 10.35 -11.08 9.51
N ARG A 131 9.72 -12.24 9.27
CA ARG A 131 10.24 -13.27 8.36
C ARG A 131 10.21 -12.83 6.90
N LEU A 132 9.13 -12.20 6.45
CA LEU A 132 9.03 -11.69 5.08
C LEU A 132 10.10 -10.62 4.82
N ARG A 133 10.39 -9.74 5.80
CA ARG A 133 11.53 -8.80 5.71
C ARG A 133 12.88 -9.51 5.55
N LYS A 134 13.11 -10.60 6.28
CA LYS A 134 14.33 -11.42 6.13
C LYS A 134 14.44 -12.08 4.73
N LEU A 135 13.31 -12.33 4.07
CA LEU A 135 13.26 -12.79 2.68
C LEU A 135 13.43 -11.64 1.65
N GLY A 136 13.61 -10.40 2.11
CA GLY A 136 13.78 -9.22 1.26
C GLY A 136 12.48 -8.57 0.80
N LEU A 137 11.34 -8.99 1.33
CA LEU A 137 10.03 -8.39 1.03
C LEU A 137 9.83 -7.10 1.82
N GLU A 138 9.39 -6.06 1.12
CA GLU A 138 9.06 -4.77 1.71
C GLU A 138 7.76 -4.86 2.52
N SER A 139 7.88 -4.74 3.85
CA SER A 139 6.72 -4.85 4.75
C SER A 139 5.67 -3.77 4.53
N THR A 140 6.06 -2.60 4.01
CA THR A 140 5.16 -1.48 3.69
C THR A 140 4.26 -1.75 2.49
N ARG A 141 4.67 -2.68 1.60
CA ARG A 141 3.90 -3.06 0.41
C ARG A 141 2.96 -4.25 0.65
N ILE A 142 3.02 -4.84 1.85
CA ILE A 142 2.10 -5.89 2.30
C ILE A 142 0.99 -5.20 3.10
N LEU A 143 -0.19 -5.13 2.48
CA LEU A 143 -1.33 -4.37 2.96
C LEU A 143 -2.08 -5.10 4.06
N ASP A 144 -2.24 -6.41 3.91
CA ASP A 144 -2.89 -7.28 4.90
C ASP A 144 -2.22 -8.66 4.95
N ILE A 145 -2.35 -9.30 6.12
CA ILE A 145 -1.98 -10.69 6.35
C ILE A 145 -3.22 -11.41 6.87
N SER A 146 -3.81 -12.24 6.00
CA SER A 146 -5.00 -13.03 6.26
C SER A 146 -4.63 -14.49 6.55
N PHE A 147 -5.50 -15.18 7.29
CA PHE A 147 -5.35 -16.59 7.62
C PHE A 147 -6.59 -17.34 7.15
N PRO A 148 -6.68 -17.67 5.85
CA PRO A 148 -7.86 -18.34 5.30
C PRO A 148 -8.04 -19.75 5.87
N THR A 149 -6.94 -20.47 6.10
CA THR A 149 -6.91 -21.86 6.58
C THR A 149 -5.75 -22.09 7.54
N ARG A 150 -5.74 -23.22 8.27
CA ARG A 150 -4.70 -23.57 9.25
C ARG A 150 -3.28 -23.71 8.67
N LYS A 151 -3.12 -23.95 7.37
CA LYS A 151 -1.81 -24.16 6.72
C LYS A 151 -1.52 -23.15 5.62
N VAL A 152 -2.27 -22.06 5.54
CA VAL A 152 -2.14 -21.06 4.47
C VAL A 152 -2.16 -19.66 5.08
N ILE A 153 -1.30 -18.79 4.56
CA ILE A 153 -1.28 -17.34 4.83
C ILE A 153 -1.63 -16.64 3.52
N GLY A 154 -2.59 -15.72 3.55
CA GLY A 154 -2.86 -14.80 2.44
C GLY A 154 -2.12 -13.48 2.65
N LEU A 155 -1.39 -13.04 1.64
CA LEU A 155 -0.72 -11.74 1.63
C LEU A 155 -1.41 -10.84 0.62
N LEU A 156 -2.01 -9.74 1.08
CA LEU A 156 -2.58 -8.74 0.18
C LEU A 156 -1.48 -7.78 -0.28
N VAL A 157 -1.28 -7.69 -1.59
CA VAL A 157 -0.27 -6.83 -2.23
C VAL A 157 -0.85 -6.12 -3.43
N HIS A 158 -0.22 -5.03 -3.86
CA HIS A 158 -0.52 -4.44 -5.17
C HIS A 158 -0.17 -5.42 -6.29
N ALA A 159 -1.01 -5.48 -7.34
CA ALA A 159 -0.80 -6.34 -8.51
C ALA A 159 0.59 -6.13 -9.15
N GLN A 160 1.07 -4.89 -9.22
CA GLN A 160 2.41 -4.55 -9.71
C GLN A 160 3.57 -5.06 -8.84
N TYR A 161 3.31 -5.34 -7.55
CA TYR A 161 4.30 -5.88 -6.63
C TYR A 161 4.26 -7.40 -6.56
N ALA A 162 3.12 -8.03 -6.91
CA ALA A 162 2.97 -9.48 -6.95
C ALA A 162 4.13 -10.21 -7.65
N PRO A 163 4.57 -9.87 -8.88
CA PRO A 163 5.66 -10.60 -9.55
C PRO A 163 6.98 -10.56 -8.77
N ILE A 164 7.27 -9.44 -8.09
CA ILE A 164 8.47 -9.30 -7.24
C ILE A 164 8.36 -10.22 -6.02
N VAL A 165 7.16 -10.33 -5.44
CA VAL A 165 6.91 -11.26 -4.32
C VAL A 165 7.10 -12.70 -4.76
N LEU A 166 6.55 -13.07 -5.93
CA LEU A 166 6.71 -14.43 -6.49
C LEU A 166 8.20 -14.77 -6.67
N GLU A 167 8.97 -13.88 -7.28
CA GLU A 167 10.41 -14.08 -7.53
C GLU A 167 11.21 -14.25 -6.23
N LEU A 168 10.94 -13.43 -5.20
CA LEU A 168 11.61 -13.52 -3.91
C LEU A 168 11.27 -14.80 -3.16
N LEU A 169 10.01 -15.25 -3.22
CA LEU A 169 9.57 -16.50 -2.61
C LEU A 169 10.16 -17.72 -3.33
N GLU A 170 10.23 -17.68 -4.67
CA GLU A 170 10.85 -18.72 -5.48
C GLU A 170 12.35 -18.86 -5.18
N LYS A 171 13.07 -17.73 -5.08
CA LYS A 171 14.48 -17.70 -4.64
C LYS A 171 14.67 -18.34 -3.26
N ALA A 172 13.69 -18.18 -2.37
CA ALA A 172 13.68 -18.79 -1.04
C ALA A 172 13.15 -20.23 -1.02
N LYS A 173 12.84 -20.83 -2.17
CA LYS A 173 12.23 -22.17 -2.32
C LYS A 173 10.90 -22.31 -1.59
N VAL A 174 10.13 -21.22 -1.48
CA VAL A 174 8.79 -21.21 -0.92
C VAL A 174 7.78 -21.38 -2.05
N ASN A 175 7.19 -22.57 -2.15
CA ASN A 175 6.18 -22.86 -3.16
C ASN A 175 4.87 -22.14 -2.82
N ILE A 176 4.34 -21.38 -3.76
CA ILE A 176 3.08 -20.66 -3.62
C ILE A 176 1.91 -21.63 -3.87
N VAL A 177 0.84 -21.47 -3.10
CA VAL A 177 -0.40 -22.23 -3.30
C VAL A 177 -1.15 -21.59 -4.46
N LYS A 178 -1.01 -22.20 -5.64
CA LYS A 178 -1.73 -21.77 -6.85
C LYS A 178 -3.22 -22.08 -6.72
N ASP A 179 -4.05 -21.23 -7.31
CA ASP A 179 -5.51 -21.41 -7.45
C ASP A 179 -6.25 -21.67 -6.13
N PHE A 180 -5.76 -21.08 -5.04
CA PHE A 180 -6.42 -21.19 -3.73
C PHE A 180 -7.69 -20.32 -3.71
N ASP A 181 -8.83 -20.96 -3.48
CA ASP A 181 -10.11 -20.29 -3.31
C ASP A 181 -10.46 -20.17 -1.81
N PRO A 182 -10.43 -18.96 -1.20
CA PRO A 182 -10.74 -18.78 0.21
C PRO A 182 -12.19 -19.10 0.58
N THR A 183 -13.09 -19.24 -0.39
CA THR A 183 -14.52 -19.53 -0.17
C THR A 183 -14.84 -21.01 -0.24
N ASN A 184 -13.89 -21.86 -0.62
CA ASN A 184 -14.12 -23.30 -0.79
C ASN A 184 -14.57 -23.99 0.52
N PRO A 185 -15.58 -24.89 0.50
CA PRO A 185 -16.15 -25.42 1.73
C PRO A 185 -15.24 -26.43 2.44
N SER A 186 -14.24 -26.98 1.73
CA SER A 186 -13.23 -27.89 2.28
C SER A 186 -12.27 -27.20 3.26
N HIS A 187 -12.17 -25.87 3.21
CA HIS A 187 -11.23 -25.11 4.06
C HIS A 187 -11.75 -24.87 5.48
N LEU A 188 -13.04 -25.14 5.73
CA LEU A 188 -13.62 -25.14 7.07
C LEU A 188 -13.21 -26.42 7.82
N ALA A 189 -12.21 -26.30 8.69
CA ALA A 189 -11.66 -27.41 9.47
C ALA A 189 -12.15 -27.44 10.94
N ASP A 190 -13.15 -26.61 11.28
CA ASP A 190 -13.75 -26.63 12.62
C ASP A 190 -14.76 -27.78 12.71
N PRO A 191 -14.64 -28.68 13.70
CA PRO A 191 -15.60 -29.78 13.91
C PRO A 191 -17.05 -29.31 13.99
N LYS A 192 -17.30 -28.05 14.39
CA LYS A 192 -18.64 -27.46 14.42
C LYS A 192 -19.34 -27.47 13.04
N PHE A 193 -18.59 -27.40 11.95
CA PHE A 193 -19.14 -27.37 10.59
C PHE A 193 -19.08 -28.74 9.88
N GLU A 194 -18.57 -29.77 10.56
CA GLU A 194 -18.55 -31.14 10.04
C GLU A 194 -19.93 -31.72 9.74
N PRO A 195 -20.98 -31.51 10.58
CA PRO A 195 -22.31 -32.08 10.29
C PRO A 195 -23.10 -31.31 9.23
N LEU A 196 -22.60 -30.16 8.76
CA LEU A 196 -23.32 -29.31 7.79
C LEU A 196 -23.16 -29.81 6.36
N SER A 197 -24.15 -29.52 5.53
CA SER A 197 -24.09 -29.80 4.09
C SER A 197 -23.00 -28.97 3.40
N ALA A 198 -22.55 -29.42 2.22
CA ALA A 198 -21.55 -28.69 1.44
C ALA A 198 -22.00 -27.25 1.09
N ALA A 199 -23.29 -27.04 0.84
CA ALA A 199 -23.85 -25.73 0.53
C ALA A 199 -23.84 -24.78 1.75
N GLU A 200 -24.22 -25.27 2.93
CA GLU A 200 -24.16 -24.47 4.17
C GLU A 200 -22.71 -24.14 4.55
N ARG A 201 -21.80 -25.10 4.37
CA ARG A 201 -20.36 -24.87 4.55
C ARG A 201 -19.84 -23.81 3.59
N GLN A 202 -20.27 -23.81 2.33
CA GLN A 202 -19.89 -22.79 1.36
C GLN A 202 -20.36 -21.41 1.81
N SER A 203 -21.63 -21.28 2.23
CA SER A 203 -22.18 -20.02 2.75
C SER A 203 -21.38 -19.50 3.95
N HIS A 204 -21.00 -20.37 4.88
CA HIS A 204 -20.15 -19.99 6.01
C HIS A 204 -18.73 -19.58 5.58
N ALA A 205 -18.14 -20.27 4.60
CA ALA A 205 -16.81 -19.92 4.09
C ALA A 205 -16.82 -18.56 3.39
N ILE A 206 -17.85 -18.26 2.59
CA ILE A 206 -18.08 -16.94 1.98
C ILE A 206 -18.22 -15.88 3.07
N GLN A 207 -19.08 -16.10 4.07
CA GLN A 207 -19.28 -15.16 5.17
C GLN A 207 -17.97 -14.89 5.95
N LEU A 208 -17.18 -15.94 6.21
CA LEU A 208 -15.90 -15.81 6.90
C LEU A 208 -14.88 -15.04 6.06
N ASN A 209 -14.85 -15.26 4.74
CA ASN A 209 -14.01 -14.50 3.83
C ASN A 209 -14.41 -13.02 3.79
N ARG A 210 -15.71 -12.73 3.67
CA ARG A 210 -16.28 -11.38 3.73
C ARG A 210 -15.88 -10.65 5.03
N GLN A 211 -16.03 -11.31 6.18
CA GLN A 211 -15.63 -10.75 7.47
C GLN A 211 -14.13 -10.44 7.55
N ARG A 212 -13.27 -11.30 6.98
CA ARG A 212 -11.82 -11.05 6.92
C ARG A 212 -11.51 -9.83 6.07
N CYS A 213 -12.16 -9.69 4.91
CA CYS A 213 -11.99 -8.54 4.02
C CYS A 213 -12.38 -7.23 4.72
N ILE A 214 -13.55 -7.19 5.37
CA ILE A 214 -14.00 -6.02 6.15
C ILE A 214 -13.01 -5.69 7.26
N ASN A 215 -12.55 -6.71 8.00
CA ASN A 215 -11.58 -6.50 9.07
C ASN A 215 -10.24 -6.00 8.55
N ALA A 216 -9.77 -6.48 7.40
CA ALA A 216 -8.54 -6.00 6.77
C ALA A 216 -8.65 -4.49 6.45
N LEU A 217 -9.77 -4.05 5.87
CA LEU A 217 -10.01 -2.66 5.51
C LEU A 217 -9.99 -1.71 6.72
N LYS A 218 -10.48 -2.15 7.89
CA LYS A 218 -10.51 -1.34 9.12
C LYS A 218 -9.12 -0.91 9.62
N PHE A 219 -8.09 -1.71 9.34
CA PHE A 219 -6.71 -1.43 9.80
C PHE A 219 -5.85 -0.75 8.73
N MET A 220 -6.38 -0.55 7.51
CA MET A 220 -5.66 0.13 6.44
C MET A 220 -5.82 1.65 6.55
N ARG A 221 -4.83 2.38 6.01
CA ARG A 221 -4.95 3.84 5.85
C ARG A 221 -6.16 4.15 4.95
N PRO A 222 -6.95 5.20 5.24
CA PRO A 222 -8.19 5.47 4.51
C PRO A 222 -8.03 5.46 2.99
N SER A 223 -7.03 6.18 2.46
CA SER A 223 -6.76 6.25 1.02
C SER A 223 -6.52 4.88 0.37
N ILE A 224 -5.81 3.99 1.06
CA ILE A 224 -5.57 2.62 0.59
C ILE A 224 -6.83 1.77 0.76
N ALA A 225 -7.51 1.91 1.91
CA ALA A 225 -8.75 1.20 2.21
C ALA A 225 -9.83 1.47 1.15
N ALA A 226 -9.96 2.70 0.64
CA ALA A 226 -10.88 3.00 -0.46
C ALA A 226 -10.58 2.20 -1.72
N ALA A 227 -9.33 2.22 -2.17
CA ALA A 227 -8.93 1.50 -3.37
C ALA A 227 -9.13 -0.02 -3.21
N VAL A 228 -8.70 -0.59 -2.08
CA VAL A 228 -8.87 -2.02 -1.79
C VAL A 228 -10.34 -2.39 -1.66
N CYS A 229 -11.17 -1.53 -1.06
CA CYS A 229 -12.61 -1.73 -0.93
C CYS A 229 -13.29 -1.85 -2.29
N HIS A 230 -12.94 -0.97 -3.23
CA HIS A 230 -13.43 -1.06 -4.61
C HIS A 230 -13.04 -2.39 -5.28
N ASP A 231 -11.80 -2.84 -5.13
CA ASP A 231 -11.36 -4.11 -5.68
C ASP A 231 -12.08 -5.31 -5.05
N PHE A 232 -12.26 -5.31 -3.73
CA PHE A 232 -13.01 -6.37 -3.03
C PHE A 232 -14.48 -6.42 -3.47
N LEU A 233 -15.09 -5.26 -3.76
CA LEU A 233 -16.44 -5.19 -4.31
C LEU A 233 -16.49 -5.77 -5.73
N ASN A 234 -15.52 -5.45 -6.58
CA ASN A 234 -15.42 -5.98 -7.95
C ASN A 234 -15.19 -7.51 -7.95
N CYS A 235 -14.43 -8.03 -6.99
CA CYS A 235 -14.22 -9.47 -6.79
C CYS A 235 -15.42 -10.18 -6.14
N GLY A 236 -16.46 -9.45 -5.71
CA GLY A 236 -17.63 -10.01 -5.02
C GLY A 236 -17.33 -10.54 -3.62
N TRP A 237 -16.26 -10.09 -2.96
CA TRP A 237 -15.89 -10.53 -1.61
C TRP A 237 -16.63 -9.75 -0.51
N ILE A 238 -17.08 -8.55 -0.82
CA ILE A 238 -17.93 -7.71 0.02
C ILE A 238 -19.09 -7.19 -0.83
N ASP A 239 -20.19 -6.78 -0.20
CA ASP A 239 -21.30 -6.14 -0.89
C ASP A 239 -21.24 -4.60 -0.80
N ALA A 240 -22.15 -3.95 -1.51
CA ALA A 240 -22.21 -2.49 -1.57
C ALA A 240 -22.55 -1.86 -0.20
N GLU A 241 -23.31 -2.56 0.65
CA GLU A 241 -23.67 -2.10 1.99
C GLU A 241 -22.45 -2.09 2.92
N ASP A 242 -21.68 -3.18 2.93
CA ASP A 242 -20.41 -3.25 3.65
C ASP A 242 -19.43 -2.19 3.16
N ALA A 243 -19.29 -2.05 1.84
CA ALA A 243 -18.38 -1.09 1.25
C ALA A 243 -18.72 0.32 1.73
N LYS A 244 -20.01 0.69 1.69
CA LYS A 244 -20.48 1.98 2.20
C LYS A 244 -20.21 2.16 3.68
N ALA A 245 -20.46 1.14 4.51
CA ALA A 245 -20.22 1.18 5.95
C ALA A 245 -18.74 1.35 6.30
N VAL A 246 -17.87 0.61 5.61
CA VAL A 246 -16.41 0.68 5.78
C VAL A 246 -15.89 2.05 5.34
N LEU A 247 -16.34 2.56 4.18
CA LEU A 247 -15.92 3.88 3.70
C LEU A 247 -16.40 5.01 4.61
N ALA A 248 -17.62 4.94 5.13
CA ALA A 248 -18.13 5.92 6.10
C ALA A 248 -17.31 5.94 7.40
N THR A 249 -16.81 4.78 7.83
CA THR A 249 -15.98 4.66 9.03
C THR A 249 -14.52 5.08 8.78
N ALA A 250 -13.96 4.73 7.62
CA ALA A 250 -12.59 5.03 7.26
C ALA A 250 -12.39 6.51 6.89
N PHE A 251 -13.45 7.15 6.38
CA PHE A 251 -13.48 8.57 6.05
C PHE A 251 -14.62 9.24 6.81
N PRO A 252 -14.48 9.49 8.12
CA PRO A 252 -15.38 10.43 8.77
C PRO A 252 -15.31 11.72 7.95
N LEU A 253 -16.46 12.19 7.47
CA LEU A 253 -16.56 13.37 6.62
C LEU A 253 -15.71 14.47 7.24
N ARG A 254 -14.61 14.84 6.58
CA ARG A 254 -13.89 16.06 6.91
C ARG A 254 -14.84 17.18 6.59
N ASP A 255 -15.39 17.78 7.64
CA ASP A 255 -16.20 18.96 7.54
C ASP A 255 -15.35 20.04 6.85
N ARG A 256 -15.65 20.31 5.57
CA ARG A 256 -14.85 21.21 4.73
C ARG A 256 -14.87 22.64 5.27
N ASP A 257 -15.86 22.96 6.10
CA ASP A 257 -16.06 24.28 6.70
C ASP A 257 -15.39 24.39 8.08
N ASN A 258 -14.85 23.29 8.62
CA ASN A 258 -14.12 23.29 9.88
C ASN A 258 -12.62 23.02 9.65
N PRO A 259 -11.74 24.03 9.75
CA PRO A 259 -10.30 23.85 9.58
C PRO A 259 -9.68 22.92 10.62
N ALA A 260 -10.33 22.71 11.78
CA ALA A 260 -9.88 21.74 12.78
C ALA A 260 -10.05 20.28 12.32
N SER A 261 -10.99 19.99 11.41
CA SER A 261 -11.23 18.64 10.88
C SER A 261 -10.09 18.16 9.95
N ALA A 262 -9.33 19.09 9.37
CA ALA A 262 -8.15 18.80 8.56
C ALA A 262 -6.98 18.22 9.38
N PHE A 263 -6.92 18.54 10.68
CA PHE A 263 -5.87 18.13 11.61
C PHE A 263 -6.26 16.91 12.46
N ILE A 264 -7.44 16.32 12.24
CA ILE A 264 -7.80 15.03 12.83
C ILE A 264 -6.95 13.97 12.13
N SER A 265 -5.71 13.81 12.60
CA SER A 265 -4.93 12.61 12.40
C SER A 265 -5.74 11.47 12.99
N THR A 266 -6.23 10.59 12.14
CA THR A 266 -6.72 9.28 12.56
C THR A 266 -5.58 8.63 13.34
N SER A 267 -5.63 8.73 14.67
CA SER A 267 -4.68 8.09 15.59
C SER A 267 -4.91 6.59 15.53
N LEU A 268 -4.38 5.96 14.49
CA LEU A 268 -4.25 4.52 14.36
C LEU A 268 -2.79 4.18 14.57
N HIS A 269 -2.48 3.92 15.84
CA HIS A 269 -1.34 3.16 16.37
C HIS A 269 0.03 3.78 16.11
N ALA A 270 0.54 4.45 17.15
CA ALA A 270 1.96 4.68 17.37
C ALA A 270 2.66 3.35 17.67
N ASP A 271 2.90 2.55 16.63
CA ASP A 271 3.92 1.48 16.61
C ASP A 271 5.10 1.85 15.69
N ASP A 272 5.24 3.13 15.33
CA ASP A 272 6.48 3.69 14.79
C ASP A 272 7.45 3.99 15.96
N VAL A 273 7.75 2.98 16.77
CA VAL A 273 9.01 2.95 17.52
C VAL A 273 10.03 2.39 16.55
N ASP A 274 11.01 3.21 16.17
CA ASP A 274 12.18 2.76 15.43
C ASP A 274 12.88 1.63 16.22
N ASP A 275 12.54 0.38 15.87
CA ASP A 275 12.97 -0.86 16.52
C ASP A 275 14.48 -1.15 16.33
N ASP A 276 15.20 -0.31 15.55
CA ASP A 276 16.66 -0.36 15.36
C ASP A 276 17.45 0.01 16.64
N MET A 277 16.78 0.47 17.71
CA MET A 277 17.40 0.78 19.01
C MET A 277 17.43 -0.40 20.00
N LEU A 278 16.75 -1.51 19.72
CA LEU A 278 16.63 -2.64 20.66
C LEU A 278 17.80 -3.62 20.63
N ASP A 279 18.61 -3.63 19.56
CA ASP A 279 19.81 -4.50 19.49
C ASP A 279 21.03 -3.90 20.23
N ALA A 280 21.00 -2.61 20.58
CA ALA A 280 22.12 -1.95 21.28
C ALA A 280 22.13 -2.17 22.80
N TYR A 281 20.99 -2.56 23.40
CA TYR A 281 20.88 -2.72 24.86
C TYR A 281 21.06 -4.17 25.35
N ALA A 282 21.14 -5.16 24.45
CA ALA A 282 21.32 -6.57 24.84
C ALA A 282 22.79 -6.96 25.13
N THR A 283 23.76 -6.05 24.97
CA THR A 283 25.20 -6.37 25.07
C THR A 283 25.89 -5.77 26.30
N GLN A 284 25.17 -5.11 27.21
CA GLN A 284 25.76 -4.58 28.44
C GLN A 284 24.86 -4.87 29.62
N SER A 285 25.11 -6.00 30.30
CA SER A 285 24.95 -6.24 31.75
C SER A 285 24.65 -7.72 32.03
N ARG A 286 25.69 -8.56 32.04
CA ARG A 286 25.70 -9.75 32.90
C ARG A 286 26.71 -9.49 34.02
N PRO A 287 26.29 -9.32 35.29
CA PRO A 287 27.22 -9.37 36.41
C PRO A 287 27.69 -10.82 36.57
N THR A 288 29.00 -11.03 36.62
CA THR A 288 29.63 -12.28 37.05
C THR A 288 29.34 -12.52 38.54
N PRO A 289 28.99 -13.74 38.98
CA PRO A 289 28.94 -14.04 40.40
C PRO A 289 30.36 -14.23 40.94
N SER A 290 30.74 -13.40 41.92
CA SER A 290 31.95 -13.60 42.72
C SER A 290 31.83 -14.87 43.56
N ILE A 291 32.79 -15.76 43.40
CA ILE A 291 33.04 -16.90 44.28
C ILE A 291 33.73 -16.35 45.54
N ASN A 292 33.08 -16.48 46.71
CA ASN A 292 33.75 -16.33 48.00
C ASN A 292 34.24 -17.70 48.47
N GLN A 293 35.56 -17.83 48.64
CA GLN A 293 36.18 -18.83 49.49
C GLN A 293 36.26 -18.24 50.91
N GLN A 294 35.64 -18.93 51.87
CA GLN A 294 36.19 -19.30 53.18
C GLN A 294 35.18 -20.21 53.89
#